data_AF-A0A6N9BXT7-F1
#
_entry.id   AF-A0A6N9BXT7-F1
#
_cell.length_a   1.000
_cell.length_b   1.000
_cell.length_c   1.000
_cell.angle_alpha   90.00
_cell.angle_beta   90.00
_cell.angle_gamma   90.00
#
_symmetry.space_group_name_H-M   'P 1'
#
loop_
_entity.id
_entity.type
_entity.pdbx_description
1 polymer ?
#
loop_
_entity_poly.entity_id
_entity_poly.type
_entity_poly.pdbx_seq_one_letter_code
_entity_poly.pdbx_strand_id
1 'polypeptide(L)'
;MSEATEPLDFEAALAELEALVQRMETGSLTLEESLQAFERGVRLTRQCQAALEQAELRVKALMEDGTETPLPEAAPGADGG
;
A
#
# COMPACT_ATOMS: atom_id res chain seq x y z
N MET A 1 19.18 -6.55 -17.37
CA MET A 1 18.34 -7.51 -16.64
C MET A 1 18.11 -6.92 -15.27
N SER A 2 16.93 -6.38 -15.04
CA SER A 2 16.57 -5.73 -13.77
C SER A 2 15.22 -6.31 -13.36
N GLU A 3 15.25 -7.54 -12.85
CA GLU A 3 14.07 -8.20 -12.32
C GLU A 3 14.11 -8.04 -10.79
N ALA A 4 12.99 -7.59 -10.22
CA ALA A 4 12.67 -7.43 -8.79
C ALA A 4 13.16 -6.16 -8.06
N THR A 5 12.63 -4.99 -8.41
CA THR A 5 12.70 -3.78 -7.54
C THR A 5 11.38 -3.43 -6.86
N GLU A 6 10.25 -4.01 -7.27
CA GLU A 6 8.93 -3.48 -6.89
C GLU A 6 8.32 -3.85 -5.53
N PRO A 7 8.59 -5.01 -4.88
CA PRO A 7 7.96 -5.29 -3.58
C PRO A 7 8.58 -4.48 -2.44
N LEU A 8 9.85 -4.10 -2.57
CA LEU A 8 10.56 -3.30 -1.56
C LEU A 8 9.99 -1.88 -1.44
N ASP A 9 9.49 -1.29 -2.52
CA ASP A 9 8.90 0.06 -2.49
C ASP A 9 7.53 0.09 -1.79
N PHE A 10 6.70 -0.94 -1.95
CA PHE A 10 5.39 -1.00 -1.29
C PHE A 10 5.51 -1.20 0.21
N GLU A 11 6.24 -2.24 0.65
CA GLU A 11 6.36 -2.56 2.08
C GLU A 11 7.04 -1.42 2.84
N ALA A 12 8.07 -0.79 2.26
CA ALA A 12 8.73 0.36 2.86
C ALA A 12 7.79 1.58 2.95
N ALA A 13 7.05 1.89 1.89
CA ALA A 13 6.10 3.02 1.91
C ALA A 13 4.97 2.79 2.93
N LEU A 14 4.48 1.55 3.05
CA LEU A 14 3.47 1.18 4.04
C LEU A 14 4.01 1.30 5.47
N ALA A 15 5.19 0.76 5.75
CA ALA A 15 5.81 0.86 7.07
C ALA A 15 6.08 2.32 7.47
N GLU A 16 6.49 3.17 6.54
CA GLU A 16 6.67 4.59 6.80
C GLU A 16 5.33 5.28 7.08
N LEU A 17 4.27 4.93 6.35
CA LEU A 17 2.93 5.47 6.56
C LEU A 17 2.40 5.09 7.95
N GLU A 18 2.56 3.84 8.38
CA GLU A 18 2.17 3.37 9.71
C GLU A 18 2.91 4.12 10.82
N ALA A 19 4.24 4.27 10.68
CA ALA A 19 5.05 5.02 11.65
C ALA A 19 4.64 6.49 11.72
N LEU A 20 4.27 7.08 10.58
CA LEU A 20 3.79 8.45 10.49
C LEU A 20 2.42 8.63 11.16
N VAL A 21 1.49 7.70 10.92
CA VAL A 21 0.18 7.68 11.60
C VAL A 21 0.35 7.56 13.11
N GLN A 22 1.17 6.61 13.58
CA GLN A 22 1.45 6.47 15.02
C GLN A 22 1.97 7.78 15.62
N ARG A 23 2.89 8.47 14.94
CA ARG A 23 3.39 9.79 15.38
C ARG A 23 2.33 10.88 15.39
N MET A 24 1.35 10.84 14.49
CA MET A 24 0.23 11.79 14.50
C MET A 24 -0.72 11.51 15.66
N GLU A 25 -0.92 10.24 16.01
CA GLU A 25 -1.78 9.81 17.12
C GLU A 25 -1.20 10.10 18.50
N THR A 26 0.14 10.19 18.64
CA THR A 26 0.76 10.57 19.93
C THR A 26 0.47 12.02 20.34
N GLY A 27 -0.03 12.85 19.43
CA GLY A 27 -0.43 14.24 19.73
C GLY A 27 0.72 15.18 20.10
N SER A 28 1.97 14.76 19.88
CA SER A 28 3.18 15.53 20.23
C SER A 28 3.67 16.46 19.13
N LEU A 29 2.97 16.52 17.99
CA LEU A 29 3.35 17.33 16.83
C LEU A 29 2.81 18.75 16.95
N THR A 30 3.62 19.72 16.58
CA THR A 30 3.14 21.09 16.31
C THR A 30 2.23 21.11 15.08
N LEU A 31 1.54 22.24 14.86
CA LEU A 31 0.68 22.42 13.69
C LEU A 31 1.46 22.24 12.38
N GLU A 32 2.65 22.84 12.29
CA GLU A 32 3.49 22.75 11.08
C GLU A 32 3.98 21.33 10.83
N GLU A 33 4.43 20.62 11.88
CA GLU A 33 4.81 19.21 11.78
C GLU A 33 3.62 18.32 11.41
N SER A 34 2.42 18.64 11.90
CA SER A 34 1.19 17.90 11.56
C SER A 34 0.83 18.07 10.09
N LEU A 35 1.00 19.27 9.52
CA LEU A 35 0.79 19.53 8.10
C LEU A 35 1.82 18.79 7.24
N GLN A 36 3.09 18.82 7.62
CA GLN A 36 4.15 18.08 6.93
C GLN A 36 3.92 16.56 6.98
N ALA A 37 3.52 16.05 8.15
CA ALA A 37 3.18 14.64 8.32
C ALA A 37 2.01 14.26 7.41
N PHE A 38 0.93 15.05 7.40
CA PHE A 38 -0.22 14.82 6.54
C PHE A 38 0.16 14.79 5.05
N GLU A 39 0.93 15.78 4.56
CA GLU A 39 1.38 15.78 3.17
C GLU A 39 2.23 14.55 2.81
N ARG A 40 3.12 14.13 3.72
CA ARG A 40 3.93 12.93 3.53
C ARG A 40 3.03 11.69 3.50
N GLY A 41 2.06 11.59 4.41
CA GLY A 41 1.06 10.52 4.43
C GLY A 41 0.31 10.41 3.10
N VAL A 42 -0.19 11.52 2.55
CA VAL A 42 -0.86 11.55 1.24
C VAL A 42 0.04 11.04 0.12
N ARG A 43 1.33 11.42 0.13
CA ARG A 43 2.31 10.93 -0.86
C ARG A 43 2.57 9.43 -0.72
N LEU A 44 2.67 8.92 0.50
CA LEU A 44 2.88 7.49 0.76
C LEU A 44 1.65 6.67 0.35
N THR A 45 0.43 7.11 0.70
CA THR A 45 -0.81 6.44 0.27
C THR A 45 -0.90 6.33 -1.25
N ARG A 46 -0.55 7.39 -2.00
CA ARG A 46 -0.54 7.34 -3.47
C ARG A 46 0.48 6.36 -4.03
N GLN A 47 1.66 6.27 -3.42
CA GLN A 47 2.68 5.29 -3.82
C GLN A 47 2.18 3.86 -3.59
N CYS A 48 1.58 3.59 -2.42
CA CYS A 48 1.00 2.29 -2.13
C CYS A 48 -0.10 1.91 -3.14
N GLN A 49 -1.01 2.83 -3.44
CA GLN A 49 -2.07 2.62 -4.44
C GLN A 49 -1.50 2.32 -5.84
N ALA A 50 -0.50 3.08 -6.28
CA ALA A 50 0.14 2.86 -7.58
C ALA A 50 0.82 1.49 -7.66
N ALA A 51 1.49 1.06 -6.58
CA ALA A 51 2.12 -0.26 -6.52
C ALA A 51 1.08 -1.39 -6.57
N LEU A 52 -0.05 -1.24 -5.87
CA LEU A 52 -1.16 -2.21 -5.92
C LEU A 52 -1.81 -2.27 -7.31
N GLU A 53 -2.01 -1.13 -7.96
CA GLU A 53 -2.55 -1.08 -9.33
C GLU A 53 -1.63 -1.78 -10.32
N GLN A 54 -0.30 -1.57 -10.22
CA GLN A 54 0.67 -2.27 -11.05
C GLN A 54 0.66 -3.79 -10.80
N ALA A 55 0.55 -4.21 -9.53
CA ALA A 55 0.43 -5.61 -9.19
C ALA A 55 -0.85 -6.24 -9.77
N GLU A 56 -1.99 -5.55 -9.67
CA GLU A 56 -3.26 -6.00 -10.25
C GLU A 56 -3.17 -6.16 -11.77
N LEU A 57 -2.59 -5.17 -12.47
CA LEU A 57 -2.39 -5.23 -13.92
C LEU A 57 -1.53 -6.42 -14.34
N ARG A 58 -0.47 -6.73 -13.57
CA ARG A 58 0.39 -7.89 -13.83
C ARG A 58 -0.36 -9.20 -13.63
N VAL A 59 -1.10 -9.32 -12.54
CA VAL A 59 -1.96 -10.49 -12.29
C VAL A 59 -2.93 -10.68 -13.44
N LYS A 60 -3.62 -9.60 -13.85
CA LYS A 60 -4.58 -9.66 -14.95
C LYS A 60 -3.94 -10.13 -16.26
N ALA A 61 -2.77 -9.59 -16.61
CA ALA A 61 -2.02 -10.02 -17.79
C ALA A 61 -1.63 -11.51 -17.74
N LEU A 62 -1.22 -12.02 -16.58
CA LEU A 62 -0.88 -13.43 -16.38
C LEU A 62 -2.10 -14.36 -16.50
N MET A 63 -3.27 -13.89 -16.05
CA MET A 63 -4.55 -14.62 -16.18
C MET A 63 -5.04 -14.65 -17.63
N GLU A 64 -4.87 -13.56 -18.38
CA GLU A 64 -5.21 -13.49 -19.81
C GLU A 64 -4.30 -14.38 -20.67
N ASP A 65 -3.05 -14.62 -20.25
CA ASP A 65 -2.08 -15.50 -20.94
C ASP A 65 -2.23 -17.00 -20.56
N GLY A 66 -3.32 -17.37 -19.88
CA GLY A 66 -3.73 -18.77 -19.66
C GLY A 66 -3.08 -19.50 -18.49
N THR A 67 -2.39 -18.79 -17.57
CA THR A 67 -1.89 -19.39 -16.32
C THR A 67 -2.94 -19.25 -15.23
N GLU A 68 -3.95 -20.12 -15.26
CA GLU A 68 -5.05 -20.15 -14.30
C GLU A 68 -4.55 -20.60 -12.91
N THR A 69 -4.19 -19.63 -12.07
CA THR A 69 -4.14 -19.86 -10.61
C THR A 69 -5.01 -18.78 -9.96
N PRO A 70 -6.29 -19.07 -9.65
CA PRO A 70 -7.16 -18.08 -9.05
C PRO A 70 -6.53 -17.59 -7.75
N LEU A 71 -6.38 -16.27 -7.63
CA LEU A 71 -6.11 -15.64 -6.33
C LEU A 71 -7.26 -16.07 -5.38
N PRO A 72 -6.97 -16.47 -4.14
CA PRO A 72 -8.03 -16.72 -3.18
C PRO A 72 -8.83 -15.43 -3.04
N GLU A 73 -10.08 -15.48 -3.48
CA GLU A 73 -11.05 -14.40 -3.29
C GLU A 73 -11.00 -14.05 -1.80
N ALA A 74 -10.55 -12.84 -1.47
CA ALA A 74 -10.51 -12.37 -0.10
C ALA A 74 -11.94 -12.50 0.43
N ALA A 75 -12.15 -13.52 1.28
CA ALA A 75 -13.46 -13.91 1.73
C ALA A 75 -14.19 -12.65 2.24
N PRO A 76 -15.42 -12.37 1.78
CA PRO A 76 -16.20 -11.29 2.35
C PRO A 76 -16.26 -11.52 3.85
N GLY A 77 -15.79 -10.51 4.60
CA GLY A 77 -15.59 -10.59 6.04
C GLY A 77 -16.78 -11.28 6.71
N ALA A 78 -16.45 -12.25 7.56
CA ALA A 78 -17.34 -12.72 8.59
C ALA A 78 -17.70 -11.51 9.47
N ASP A 79 -18.77 -10.80 9.09
CA ASP A 79 -19.54 -9.93 9.96
C ASP A 79 -20.21 -10.85 10.99
N GLY A 80 -19.49 -11.11 12.07
CA GLY A 80 -19.99 -11.80 13.25
C GLY A 80 -20.77 -10.82 14.09
N GLY A 81 -22.05 -11.14 14.36
CA GLY A 81 -22.94 -10.38 15.23
C GLY A 81 -22.66 -10.50 16.72
#